data_AF-A0A7J7FWF7-F1
#
_entry.id   AF-A0A7J7FWF7-F1
#
_cell.length_a   1.000
_cell.length_b   1.000
_cell.length_c   1.000
_cell.angle_alpha   90.00
_cell.angle_beta   90.00
_cell.angle_gamma   90.00
#
_symmetry.space_group_name_H-M   'P 1'
#
loop_
_entity.id
_entity.type
_entity.pdbx_description
1 polymer ?
#
loop_
_entity_poly.entity_id
_entity_poly.type
_entity_poly.pdbx_seq_one_letter_code
_entity_poly.pdbx_strand_id
1 'polypeptide(L)'
;MLTFFQTQPILSNMGLLSLLLFLGTLVVATNGSPEVEVVHQIHPLRPQCGSAGTHVHGLSCLSWRFGVEAHNIIDWKTVPRSCKKYIGHYMLGKQYRKDSKAVVDQALSYAQSLKLAGDGKDVWVFDIDETTLSNLPYYAHHGFG
;
A
#
# COMPACT_ATOMS: atom_id res chain seq x y z
N MET A 1 51.92 65.59 20.41
CA MET A 1 51.26 65.30 21.71
C MET A 1 50.36 64.08 21.49
N LEU A 2 50.54 63.06 22.34
CA LEU A 2 49.97 61.69 22.34
C LEU A 2 48.42 61.68 22.21
N THR A 3 47.72 60.63 21.73
CA THR A 3 47.59 59.30 22.35
C THR A 3 46.99 58.20 21.44
N PHE A 4 47.36 56.95 21.76
CA PHE A 4 46.73 55.65 21.43
C PHE A 4 45.27 55.52 21.93
N PHE A 5 44.43 54.74 21.25
CA PHE A 5 43.35 53.85 21.79
C PHE A 5 42.94 52.88 20.66
N GLN A 6 43.36 51.61 20.63
CA GLN A 6 42.82 50.41 21.30
C GLN A 6 41.56 49.80 20.63
N THR A 7 41.68 48.52 20.28
CA THR A 7 40.70 47.64 19.62
C THR A 7 39.56 47.18 20.55
N GLN A 8 38.36 46.96 19.99
CA GLN A 8 37.31 46.11 20.57
C GLN A 8 36.60 45.29 19.45
N PRO A 9 36.24 44.01 19.68
CA PRO A 9 35.83 43.08 18.63
C PRO A 9 34.30 43.01 18.46
N ILE A 10 33.81 43.22 17.24
CA ILE A 10 32.38 43.08 16.88
C ILE A 10 32.01 41.59 16.60
N LEU A 11 32.97 40.66 16.73
CA LEU A 11 32.85 39.28 16.26
C LEU A 11 32.42 38.24 17.31
N SER A 12 31.74 38.63 18.39
CA SER A 12 31.26 37.69 19.45
C SER A 12 29.76 37.34 19.31
N ASN A 13 28.93 38.29 18.91
CA ASN A 13 27.46 38.13 18.94
C ASN A 13 26.89 37.24 17.84
N MET A 14 27.51 37.19 16.66
CA MET A 14 27.01 36.37 15.54
C MET A 14 27.18 34.86 15.80
N GLY A 15 28.26 34.46 16.49
CA GLY A 15 28.50 33.06 16.84
C GLY A 15 27.54 32.55 17.91
N LEU A 16 27.25 33.37 18.92
CA LEU A 16 26.31 33.04 20.00
C LEU A 16 24.88 32.93 19.47
N LEU A 17 24.44 33.85 18.59
CA LEU A 17 23.12 33.80 17.99
C LEU A 17 22.94 32.54 17.13
N SER A 18 23.98 32.18 16.35
CA SER A 18 23.98 30.96 15.54
C SER A 18 23.92 29.71 16.42
N LEU A 19 24.70 29.65 17.51
CA LEU A 19 24.68 28.54 18.46
C LEU A 19 23.32 28.39 19.17
N LEU A 20 22.67 29.49 19.55
CA LEU A 20 21.33 29.49 20.15
C LEU A 20 20.26 28.98 19.18
N LEU A 21 20.35 29.35 17.89
CA LEU A 21 19.46 28.83 16.85
C LEU A 21 19.66 27.31 16.66
N PHE A 22 20.91 26.84 16.61
CA PHE A 22 21.21 25.40 16.51
C PHE A 22 20.71 24.61 17.73
N LEU A 23 20.95 25.09 18.95
CA LEU A 23 20.44 24.42 20.17
C LEU A 23 18.92 24.39 20.21
N GLY A 24 18.24 25.47 19.79
CA GLY A 24 16.78 25.53 19.72
C GLY A 24 16.19 24.47 18.78
N THR A 25 16.81 24.26 17.62
CA THR A 25 16.36 23.21 16.67
C THR A 25 16.56 21.79 17.20
N LEU A 26 17.64 21.54 17.96
CA LEU A 26 17.89 20.26 18.61
C LEU A 26 16.85 19.96 19.71
N VAL A 27 16.48 20.95 20.53
CA VAL A 27 15.46 20.79 21.58
C VAL A 27 14.08 20.49 21.01
N VAL A 28 13.72 21.08 19.86
CA VAL A 28 12.45 20.77 19.16
C VAL A 28 12.47 19.35 18.57
N ALA A 29 13.62 18.87 18.09
CA ALA A 29 13.75 17.51 17.56
C ALA A 29 13.74 16.41 18.65
N THR A 30 14.12 16.74 19.90
CA THR A 30 14.13 15.78 21.02
C THR A 30 12.81 15.66 21.76
N ASN A 31 11.90 16.62 21.60
CA ASN A 31 10.53 16.48 22.07
C ASN A 31 9.78 15.64 21.04
N GLY A 32 9.84 14.32 21.23
CA GLY A 32 9.01 13.37 20.49
C GLY A 32 7.57 13.87 20.41
N SER A 33 6.95 13.68 19.24
CA SER A 33 5.54 13.99 19.04
C SER A 33 4.73 13.40 20.20
N PRO A 34 3.66 14.08 20.68
CA PRO A 34 2.76 13.47 21.64
C PRO A 34 2.37 12.11 21.06
N GLU A 35 2.63 11.04 21.82
CA GLU A 35 2.16 9.71 21.47
C GLU A 35 0.65 9.83 21.28
N VAL A 36 0.22 9.84 20.02
CA VAL A 36 -1.17 9.53 19.72
C VAL A 36 -1.29 8.09 20.18
N GLU A 37 -1.92 7.91 21.34
CA GLU A 37 -2.38 6.62 21.80
C GLU A 37 -3.40 6.15 20.76
N VAL A 38 -2.89 5.56 19.67
CA VAL A 38 -3.72 4.89 18.68
C VAL A 38 -4.17 3.63 19.40
N VAL A 39 -5.28 3.74 20.13
CA VAL A 39 -6.03 2.59 20.59
C VAL A 39 -6.28 1.76 19.33
N HIS A 40 -5.47 0.72 19.14
CA HIS A 40 -5.74 -0.34 18.19
C HIS A 40 -6.94 -1.08 18.75
N GLN A 41 -8.13 -0.48 18.60
CA GLN A 41 -9.35 -1.24 18.59
C GLN A 41 -9.18 -2.18 17.41
N ILE A 42 -8.74 -3.40 17.69
CA ILE A 42 -8.91 -4.54 16.79
C ILE A 42 -10.40 -4.58 16.55
N HIS A 43 -10.86 -3.94 15.47
CA HIS A 43 -12.16 -4.21 14.93
C HIS A 43 -11.99 -5.61 14.36
N PRO A 44 -12.57 -6.65 14.97
CA PRO A 44 -12.62 -7.92 14.29
C PRO A 44 -13.24 -7.60 12.94
N LEU A 45 -12.55 -7.93 11.85
CA LEU A 45 -13.17 -7.91 10.54
C LEU A 45 -14.29 -8.95 10.64
N ARG A 46 -15.45 -8.55 11.13
CA ARG A 46 -16.67 -9.34 11.05
C ARG A 46 -17.05 -9.21 9.59
N PRO A 47 -16.73 -10.19 8.75
CA PRO A 47 -17.07 -10.10 7.35
C PRO A 47 -18.59 -10.14 7.35
N GLN A 48 -19.25 -9.07 6.89
CA GLN A 48 -20.67 -9.13 6.59
C GLN A 48 -20.86 -9.93 5.29
N CYS A 49 -20.35 -11.16 5.22
CA CYS A 49 -20.39 -12.00 4.01
C CYS A 49 -21.63 -12.89 4.06
N GLY A 50 -22.49 -12.75 3.05
CA GLY A 50 -23.54 -13.72 2.74
C GLY A 50 -23.09 -14.62 1.60
N SER A 51 -23.31 -15.93 1.72
CA SER A 51 -22.96 -16.96 0.72
C SER A 51 -23.78 -16.93 -0.58
N ALA A 52 -24.69 -15.96 -0.75
CA ALA A 52 -25.79 -16.03 -1.72
C ALA A 52 -25.58 -15.19 -3.00
N GLY A 53 -24.40 -14.59 -3.23
CA GLY A 53 -24.13 -13.78 -4.43
C GLY A 53 -24.91 -12.46 -4.53
N THR A 54 -25.77 -12.12 -3.55
CA THR A 54 -26.52 -10.85 -3.48
C THR A 54 -25.67 -9.73 -2.90
N HIS A 55 -25.83 -8.50 -3.40
CA HIS A 55 -25.23 -7.29 -2.81
C HIS A 55 -25.61 -7.17 -1.33
N VAL A 56 -24.63 -7.31 -0.43
CA VAL A 56 -24.84 -7.10 1.01
C VAL A 56 -24.71 -5.61 1.31
N HIS A 57 -25.81 -5.00 1.73
CA HIS A 57 -25.83 -3.60 2.14
C HIS A 57 -24.85 -3.35 3.31
N GLY A 58 -23.99 -2.35 3.18
CA GLY A 58 -23.01 -1.99 4.21
C GLY A 58 -21.61 -2.57 4.01
N LEU A 59 -21.41 -3.50 3.06
CA LEU A 59 -20.06 -3.94 2.67
C LEU A 59 -19.36 -2.84 1.84
N SER A 60 -18.14 -2.49 2.23
CA SER A 60 -17.27 -1.65 1.41
C SER A 60 -16.83 -2.42 0.14
N CYS A 61 -16.56 -1.71 -0.95
CA CYS A 61 -16.07 -2.34 -2.18
C CYS A 61 -14.72 -3.03 -2.02
N LEU A 62 -13.89 -2.55 -1.08
CA LEU A 62 -12.65 -3.22 -0.68
C LEU A 62 -12.95 -4.56 0.01
N SER A 63 -13.87 -4.57 0.98
CA SER A 63 -14.29 -5.78 1.68
C SER A 63 -14.96 -6.78 0.73
N TRP A 64 -15.77 -6.29 -0.21
CA TRP A 64 -16.37 -7.12 -1.25
C TRP A 64 -15.29 -7.78 -2.12
N ARG A 65 -14.33 -7.00 -2.67
CA ARG A 65 -13.23 -7.56 -3.48
C ARG A 65 -12.43 -8.58 -2.69
N PHE A 66 -12.04 -8.25 -1.46
CA PHE A 66 -11.34 -9.19 -0.59
C PHE A 66 -12.15 -10.47 -0.33
N GLY A 67 -13.47 -10.36 -0.13
CA GLY A 67 -14.36 -11.50 0.02
C GLY A 67 -14.42 -12.39 -1.22
N VAL A 68 -14.39 -11.79 -2.43
CA VAL A 68 -14.32 -12.53 -3.70
C VAL A 68 -12.98 -13.26 -3.83
N GLU A 69 -11.85 -12.57 -3.64
CA GLU A 69 -10.50 -13.15 -3.74
C GLU A 69 -10.28 -14.29 -2.72
N ALA A 70 -10.85 -14.14 -1.52
CA ALA A 70 -10.74 -15.13 -0.44
C ALA A 70 -11.82 -16.24 -0.53
N HIS A 71 -12.60 -16.30 -1.61
CA HIS A 71 -13.66 -17.28 -1.81
C HIS A 71 -14.76 -17.28 -0.73
N ASN A 72 -14.96 -16.16 -0.03
CA ASN A 72 -16.04 -15.97 0.94
C ASN A 72 -17.33 -15.47 0.26
N ILE A 73 -17.20 -14.82 -0.89
CA ILE A 73 -18.31 -14.37 -1.74
C ILE A 73 -18.20 -15.12 -3.06
N ILE A 74 -19.09 -16.09 -3.26
CA ILE A 74 -19.13 -16.98 -4.42
C ILE A 74 -20.39 -16.73 -5.26
N ASP A 75 -20.40 -17.25 -6.48
CA ASP A 75 -21.53 -17.19 -7.43
C ASP A 75 -22.07 -15.80 -7.76
N TRP A 76 -21.29 -14.74 -7.50
CA TRP A 76 -21.62 -13.38 -7.94
C TRP A 76 -21.61 -13.32 -9.48
N LYS A 77 -22.58 -12.59 -10.05
CA LYS A 77 -22.77 -12.54 -11.52
C LYS A 77 -22.12 -11.32 -12.16
N THR A 78 -22.13 -10.20 -11.45
CA THR A 78 -21.56 -8.93 -11.92
C THR A 78 -20.99 -8.18 -10.74
N VAL A 79 -20.05 -7.27 -11.00
CA VAL A 79 -19.57 -6.34 -9.97
C VAL A 79 -20.76 -5.52 -9.46
N PRO A 80 -20.89 -5.29 -8.13
CA PRO A 80 -21.91 -4.39 -7.61
C PRO A 80 -21.83 -3.02 -8.27
N ARG A 81 -22.96 -2.47 -8.73
CA ARG A 81 -22.99 -1.19 -9.46
C ARG A 81 -22.34 -0.04 -8.70
N SER A 82 -22.46 -0.02 -7.37
CA SER A 82 -21.80 0.93 -6.47
C SER A 82 -20.27 0.83 -6.49
N CYS A 83 -19.72 -0.33 -6.83
CA CYS A 83 -18.28 -0.63 -6.83
C CYS A 83 -17.58 -0.45 -8.17
N LYS A 84 -18.30 -0.16 -9.26
CA LYS A 84 -17.71 0.09 -10.59
C LYS A 84 -16.52 1.06 -10.54
N LYS A 85 -16.67 2.21 -9.87
CA LYS A 85 -15.59 3.21 -9.78
C LYS A 85 -14.39 2.68 -8.98
N TYR A 86 -14.66 1.96 -7.89
CA TYR A 86 -13.62 1.34 -7.07
C TYR A 86 -12.82 0.31 -7.88
N ILE A 87 -13.49 -0.60 -8.59
CA ILE A 87 -12.83 -1.62 -9.42
C ILE A 87 -12.06 -0.97 -10.58
N GLY A 88 -12.62 0.04 -11.24
CA GLY A 88 -11.90 0.79 -12.27
C GLY A 88 -10.59 1.40 -11.74
N HIS A 89 -10.61 2.00 -10.54
CA HIS A 89 -9.38 2.52 -9.91
C HIS A 89 -8.41 1.42 -9.49
N TYR A 90 -8.91 0.26 -9.05
CA TYR A 90 -8.08 -0.88 -8.70
C TYR A 90 -7.35 -1.45 -9.93
N MET A 91 -8.10 -1.72 -11.00
CA MET A 91 -7.60 -2.37 -12.22
C MET A 91 -6.71 -1.45 -13.07
N LEU A 92 -7.12 -0.19 -13.27
CA LEU A 92 -6.34 0.78 -14.04
C LEU A 92 -5.25 1.48 -13.21
N GLY A 93 -5.34 1.38 -11.89
CA GLY A 93 -4.36 1.96 -10.98
C GLY A 93 -3.12 1.08 -10.81
N LYS A 94 -2.31 1.41 -9.80
CA LYS A 94 -1.10 0.65 -9.49
C LYS A 94 -1.37 -0.61 -8.68
N GLN A 95 -2.52 -0.73 -8.03
CA GLN A 95 -2.76 -1.77 -7.03
C GLN A 95 -2.84 -3.16 -7.67
N TYR A 96 -3.66 -3.34 -8.73
CA TYR A 96 -3.75 -4.63 -9.42
C TYR A 96 -2.36 -5.16 -9.83
N ARG A 97 -1.54 -4.32 -10.47
CA ARG A 97 -0.16 -4.69 -10.85
C ARG A 97 0.74 -5.04 -9.66
N LYS A 98 0.59 -4.36 -8.51
CA LYS A 98 1.37 -4.68 -7.31
C LYS A 98 0.94 -6.02 -6.71
N ASP A 99 -0.36 -6.28 -6.67
CA ASP A 99 -0.92 -7.55 -6.18
C ASP A 99 -0.47 -8.70 -7.08
N SER A 100 -0.60 -8.57 -8.41
CA SER A 100 -0.11 -9.58 -9.37
C SER A 100 1.38 -9.83 -9.24
N LYS A 101 2.19 -8.76 -9.07
CA LYS A 101 3.64 -8.90 -8.84
C LYS A 101 3.93 -9.70 -7.58
N ALA A 102 3.22 -9.43 -6.48
CA ALA A 102 3.45 -10.14 -5.22
C ALA A 102 3.19 -11.65 -5.37
N VAL A 103 2.12 -12.05 -6.08
CA VAL A 103 1.81 -13.46 -6.34
C VAL A 103 2.88 -14.11 -7.24
N VAL A 104 3.30 -13.44 -8.31
CA VAL A 104 4.35 -13.95 -9.20
C VAL A 104 5.70 -14.09 -8.48
N ASP A 105 6.06 -13.13 -7.64
CA ASP A 105 7.31 -13.18 -6.85
C ASP A 105 7.28 -14.39 -5.88
N GLN A 106 6.14 -14.67 -5.24
CA GLN A 106 5.98 -15.85 -4.37
C GLN A 106 6.03 -17.16 -5.17
N ALA A 107 5.32 -17.23 -6.31
CA ALA A 107 5.34 -18.39 -7.18
C ALA A 107 6.76 -18.70 -7.69
N LEU A 108 7.49 -17.68 -8.11
CA LEU A 108 8.88 -17.82 -8.55
C LEU A 108 9.80 -18.27 -7.42
N SER A 109 9.67 -17.68 -6.23
CA SER A 109 10.45 -18.08 -5.06
C SER A 109 10.18 -19.55 -4.69
N TYR A 110 8.92 -20.00 -4.76
CA TYR A 110 8.56 -21.39 -4.56
C TYR A 110 9.19 -22.29 -5.63
N ALA A 111 9.06 -21.95 -6.91
CA ALA A 111 9.64 -22.70 -8.01
C ALA A 111 11.15 -22.91 -7.83
N GLN A 112 11.86 -21.85 -7.46
CA GLN A 112 13.32 -21.88 -7.23
C GLN A 112 13.73 -22.73 -6.02
N SER A 113 12.82 -22.99 -5.08
CA SER A 113 13.09 -23.80 -3.88
C SER A 113 13.00 -25.31 -4.13
N LEU A 114 12.42 -25.72 -5.26
CA LEU A 114 12.17 -27.12 -5.56
C LEU A 114 13.45 -27.84 -6.04
N LYS A 115 13.63 -29.07 -5.54
CA LYS A 115 14.62 -30.02 -6.08
C LYS A 115 13.93 -30.88 -7.14
N LEU A 116 14.13 -30.55 -8.40
CA LEU A 116 13.55 -31.26 -9.53
C LEU A 116 14.31 -32.56 -9.83
N ALA A 117 13.62 -33.56 -10.40
CA ALA A 117 14.20 -34.87 -10.70
C ALA A 117 15.18 -34.84 -11.89
N GLY A 118 15.11 -33.81 -12.74
CA GLY A 118 15.96 -33.65 -13.92
C GLY A 118 15.58 -34.58 -15.07
N ASP A 119 14.42 -35.23 -15.03
CA ASP A 119 13.93 -36.13 -16.08
C ASP A 119 13.09 -35.42 -17.16
N GLY A 120 12.93 -34.09 -17.04
CA GLY A 120 12.22 -33.25 -17.99
C GLY A 120 10.71 -33.35 -17.94
N LYS A 121 10.14 -33.92 -16.87
CA LYS A 121 8.68 -34.13 -16.74
C LYS A 121 7.99 -33.15 -15.80
N ASP A 122 8.74 -32.25 -15.17
CA ASP A 122 8.19 -31.21 -14.31
C ASP A 122 7.46 -30.14 -15.15
N VAL A 123 6.21 -29.84 -14.81
CA VAL A 123 5.37 -28.90 -15.56
C VAL A 123 4.75 -27.85 -14.64
N TRP A 124 4.58 -26.65 -15.18
CA TRP A 124 3.81 -25.58 -14.55
C TRP A 124 2.62 -25.23 -15.43
N VAL A 125 1.42 -25.30 -14.87
CA VAL A 125 0.18 -25.04 -15.60
C VAL A 125 -0.22 -23.58 -15.38
N PHE A 126 -0.56 -22.89 -16.46
CA PHE A 126 -1.06 -21.51 -16.43
C PHE A 126 -2.44 -21.47 -17.06
N ASP A 127 -3.34 -20.74 -16.42
CA ASP A 127 -4.57 -20.29 -17.07
C ASP A 127 -4.28 -19.14 -18.06
N ILE A 128 -5.21 -18.89 -18.97
CA ILE A 128 -5.08 -17.87 -20.01
C ILE A 128 -5.68 -16.56 -19.51
N ASP A 129 -7.00 -16.48 -19.44
CA ASP A 129 -7.74 -15.26 -19.15
C ASP A 129 -7.49 -14.78 -17.72
N GLU A 130 -7.21 -13.50 -17.56
CA GLU A 130 -6.90 -12.81 -16.30
C GLU A 130 -5.69 -13.35 -15.53
N THR A 131 -4.95 -14.29 -16.13
CA THR A 131 -3.74 -14.90 -15.58
C THR A 131 -2.52 -14.57 -16.43
N THR A 132 -2.50 -14.99 -17.70
CA THR A 132 -1.40 -14.70 -18.65
C THR A 132 -1.79 -13.69 -19.72
N LEU A 133 -3.09 -13.57 -20.01
CA LEU A 133 -3.68 -12.60 -20.92
C LEU A 133 -4.72 -11.76 -20.18
N SER A 134 -4.82 -10.46 -20.50
CA SER A 134 -5.79 -9.58 -19.84
C SER A 134 -6.93 -9.15 -20.78
N ASN A 135 -8.16 -9.38 -20.33
CA ASN A 135 -9.40 -8.86 -20.93
C ASN A 135 -9.78 -7.49 -20.36
N LEU A 136 -8.88 -6.83 -19.61
CA LEU A 136 -9.12 -5.50 -19.06
C LEU A 136 -9.59 -4.47 -20.11
N PRO A 137 -9.08 -4.43 -21.36
CA PRO A 137 -9.62 -3.54 -22.38
C PRO A 137 -11.12 -3.77 -22.62
N TYR A 138 -11.55 -5.03 -22.73
CA TYR A 138 -12.97 -5.36 -22.89
C TYR A 138 -13.78 -4.87 -21.69
N TYR A 139 -13.38 -5.23 -20.46
CA TYR A 139 -14.12 -4.85 -19.26
C TYR A 139 -14.14 -3.34 -19.01
N ALA A 140 -13.10 -2.59 -19.40
CA ALA A 140 -13.09 -1.14 -19.28
C ALA A 140 -14.22 -0.47 -20.09
N HIS A 141 -14.60 -1.04 -21.25
CA HIS A 141 -15.73 -0.59 -22.05
C HIS A 141 -17.09 -1.10 -21.53
N HIS A 142 -17.10 -2.16 -20.72
CA HIS A 142 -18.32 -2.81 -20.22
C HIS A 142 -18.59 -2.57 -18.73
N GLY A 143 -17.94 -1.56 -18.13
CA GLY A 143 -18.23 -1.12 -16.76
C GLY A 143 -17.45 -1.87 -15.67
N PHE A 144 -16.38 -2.56 -16.03
CA PHE A 144 -15.51 -3.36 -15.16
C PHE A 144 -16.15 -4.62 -14.57
N GLY A 145 -17.16 -5.16 -15.25
CA GLY A 145 -17.88 -6.39 -14.89
C GLY A 145 -19.25 -6.15 -14.27
#